data_AF-A0A944V5P8-F1
#
_entry.id   AF-A0A944V5P8-F1
#
_cell.length_a   1.000
_cell.length_b   1.000
_cell.length_c   1.000
_cell.angle_alpha   90.00
_cell.angle_beta   90.00
_cell.angle_gamma   90.00
#
_symmetry.space_group_name_H-M   'P 1'
#
loop_
_entity.id
_entity.type
_entity.pdbx_description
1 polymer ?
#
loop_
_entity_poly.entity_id
_entity_poly.type
_entity_poly.pdbx_seq_one_letter_code
_entity_poly.pdbx_strand_id
1 'polypeptide(L)' 'EFLDLNSSGMIGLTPDKVFMKDRIGRIHILEIGDKVAYGTLEFINWDEQYATFQLNEIGITKDRKIYLNELKEE' A
#
# COMPACT_ATOMS: atom_id res chain seq x y z
N GLU A 1 5.77 -6.85 -12.63
CA GLU A 1 6.08 -5.41 -12.47
C GLU A 1 5.70 -5.06 -11.04
N PHE A 2 6.56 -4.36 -10.32
CA PHE A 2 6.25 -4.00 -8.92
C PHE A 2 5.25 -2.85 -8.88
N LEU A 3 4.36 -2.87 -7.90
CA LEU A 3 3.38 -1.80 -7.69
C LEU A 3 4.10 -0.51 -7.27
N ASP A 4 3.88 0.58 -8.01
CA ASP A 4 4.32 1.92 -7.62
C ASP A 4 3.29 2.58 -6.68
N LEU A 5 3.71 2.86 -5.45
CA LEU A 5 2.87 3.49 -4.41
C LEU A 5 2.58 4.97 -4.66
N ASN A 6 3.33 5.65 -5.54
CA ASN A 6 3.06 7.04 -5.89
C ASN A 6 1.90 7.19 -6.88
N SER A 7 1.64 6.15 -7.67
CA SER A 7 0.62 6.14 -8.71
C SER A 7 -0.48 5.10 -8.47
N SER A 8 -0.56 4.57 -7.25
CA SER A 8 -1.61 3.66 -6.80
C SER A 8 -2.35 4.20 -5.58
N GLY A 9 -3.56 3.67 -5.37
CA GLY A 9 -4.37 3.97 -4.18
C GLY A 9 -4.87 2.69 -3.53
N MET A 10 -4.97 2.71 -2.20
CA MET A 10 -5.61 1.64 -1.46
C MET A 10 -7.12 1.73 -1.68
N ILE A 11 -7.72 0.62 -2.10
CA ILE A 11 -9.16 0.49 -2.37
C ILE A 11 -9.84 -0.48 -1.42
N GLY A 12 -9.06 -1.23 -0.63
CA GLY A 12 -9.57 -2.14 0.38
C GLY A 12 -8.46 -2.62 1.30
N LEU A 13 -8.88 -3.08 2.46
CA LEU A 13 -8.02 -3.64 3.50
C LEU A 13 -8.75 -4.83 4.14
N THR A 14 -8.01 -5.81 4.61
CA THR A 14 -8.45 -6.84 5.56
C THR A 14 -7.37 -6.95 6.65
N PRO A 15 -7.56 -7.72 7.73
CA PRO A 15 -6.52 -7.90 8.75
C PRO A 15 -5.17 -8.43 8.21
N ASP A 16 -5.19 -9.12 7.08
CA ASP A 16 -4.04 -9.82 6.49
C ASP A 16 -3.68 -9.35 5.06
N LYS A 17 -4.54 -8.56 4.39
CA LYS A 17 -4.35 -8.18 2.99
C LYS A 17 -4.61 -6.70 2.73
N VAL A 18 -3.86 -6.15 1.78
CA VAL A 18 -4.05 -4.81 1.22
C VAL A 18 -4.45 -4.92 -0.24
N PHE A 19 -5.51 -4.22 -0.63
CA PHE A 19 -5.98 -4.15 -2.01
C PHE A 19 -5.60 -2.79 -2.59
N MET A 20 -4.70 -2.79 -3.56
CA MET A 20 -4.17 -1.59 -4.21
C MET A 20 -4.61 -1.55 -5.68
N LYS A 21 -5.09 -0.40 -6.13
CA LYS A 21 -5.39 -0.15 -7.54
C LYS A 21 -4.30 0.72 -8.15
N ASP A 22 -3.70 0.24 -9.23
CA ASP A 22 -2.71 1.03 -9.98
C ASP A 22 -3.35 2.01 -10.98
N ARG A 23 -2.52 2.86 -11.60
CA ARG A 23 -2.94 3.87 -12.58
C ARG A 23 -3.65 3.32 -13.83
N ILE A 24 -3.44 2.05 -14.18
CA ILE A 24 -4.09 1.41 -15.33
C ILE A 24 -5.31 0.56 -14.91
N GLY A 25 -5.67 0.61 -13.62
CA GLY A 25 -6.86 -0.02 -13.06
C GLY A 25 -6.68 -1.48 -12.66
N ARG A 26 -5.46 -2.03 -12.65
CA ARG A 26 -5.23 -3.38 -12.13
C ARG A 26 -5.27 -3.37 -10.62
N ILE A 27 -5.85 -4.42 -10.04
CA ILE A 27 -5.91 -4.63 -8.60
C ILE A 27 -4.79 -5.58 -8.21
N HIS A 28 -3.99 -5.14 -7.25
CA HIS A 28 -2.91 -5.91 -6.63
C HIS A 28 -3.34 -6.24 -5.20
N ILE A 29 -3.18 -7.49 -4.81
CA ILE A 29 -3.46 -7.98 -3.46
C ILE A 29 -2.10 -8.25 -2.83
N LEU A 30 -1.83 -7.60 -1.70
CA LEU A 30 -0.55 -7.69 -1.02
C LEU A 30 -0.73 -8.28 0.38
N GLU A 31 0.20 -9.14 0.76
CA GLU A 31 0.39 -9.68 2.11
C GLU A 31 1.66 -9.11 2.74
N ILE A 32 1.79 -9.16 4.06
CA ILE A 32 3.00 -8.67 4.76
C ILE A 32 4.24 -9.40 4.21
N GLY A 33 5.27 -8.63 3.86
CA GLY A 33 6.49 -9.10 3.20
C GLY A 33 6.47 -9.00 1.67
N ASP A 34 5.31 -8.75 1.06
CA ASP A 34 5.23 -8.58 -0.39
C ASP A 34 5.99 -7.34 -0.86
N LYS A 35 6.63 -7.50 -2.03
CA LYS A 35 7.46 -6.46 -2.63
C LYS A 35 6.63 -5.47 -3.44
N VAL A 36 6.94 -4.20 -3.25
CA VAL A 36 6.46 -3.06 -4.05
C VAL A 36 7.65 -2.34 -4.66
N ALA A 37 7.37 -1.35 -5.50
CA ALA A 37 8.44 -0.52 -6.03
C ALA A 37 9.19 0.13 -4.86
N TYR A 38 10.51 -0.08 -4.84
CA TYR A 38 11.41 0.46 -3.83
C TYR A 38 11.18 -0.05 -2.40
N GLY A 39 10.45 -1.15 -2.16
CA GLY A 39 10.22 -1.57 -0.78
C GLY A 39 9.33 -2.80 -0.60
N THR A 40 8.79 -2.92 0.62
CA THR A 40 7.91 -4.02 1.02
C THR A 40 6.74 -3.52 1.87
N LEU A 41 5.64 -4.26 1.85
CA LEU A 41 4.57 -4.11 2.83
C LEU A 41 5.04 -4.68 4.17
N GLU A 42 5.13 -3.84 5.20
CA GLU A 42 5.67 -4.23 6.51
C GLU A 42 4.57 -4.49 7.54
N PHE A 43 3.49 -3.72 7.47
CA PHE A 43 2.45 -3.78 8.49
C PHE A 43 1.07 -3.41 7.96
N ILE A 44 0.05 -4.05 8.52
CA ILE A 44 -1.36 -3.76 8.28
C ILE A 44 -2.00 -3.39 9.61
N ASN A 45 -2.61 -2.21 9.69
CA ASN A 45 -3.43 -1.78 10.81
C ASN A 45 -4.90 -1.81 10.40
N TRP A 46 -5.60 -2.86 10.81
CA TRP A 46 -7.02 -3.01 10.52
C TRP A 46 -7.88 -1.99 11.30
N ASP A 47 -7.54 -1.71 12.55
CA ASP A 47 -8.37 -0.84 13.39
C ASP A 47 -8.35 0.62 12.92
N GLU A 48 -7.19 1.10 12.49
CA GLU A 48 -6.99 2.46 11.97
C GLU A 48 -7.05 2.53 10.42
N GLN A 49 -7.37 1.42 9.76
CA GLN A 49 -7.53 1.31 8.30
C GLN A 49 -6.35 1.88 7.50
N TYR A 50 -5.13 1.44 7.81
CA TYR A 50 -3.95 1.79 7.02
C TYR A 50 -2.95 0.63 6.87
N ALA A 51 -2.06 0.77 5.89
CA ALA A 51 -0.91 -0.11 5.71
C ALA A 51 0.39 0.69 5.73
N THR A 52 1.43 0.14 6.34
CA THR A 52 2.77 0.73 6.36
C THR A 52 3.66 -0.02 5.38
N PHE A 53 4.27 0.73 4.48
CA PHE A 53 5.27 0.25 3.55
C PHE A 53 6.62 0.77 3.97
N GLN A 54 7.62 -0.11 3.98
CA GLN A 54 9.00 0.27 4.18
C GLN A 54 9.66 0.47 2.83
N LEU A 55 10.04 1.71 2.51
CA LEU A 55 10.59 2.11 1.21
C LEU A 55 12.04 2.56 1.32
N ASN A 56 12.84 2.23 0.32
CA ASN A 56 14.24 2.62 0.16
C ASN A 56 14.48 3.10 -1.29
N GLU A 57 14.10 4.35 -1.56
CA GLU A 57 14.20 4.94 -2.91
C GLU A 57 15.59 5.48 -3.24
N ILE A 58 16.36 5.93 -2.24
CA ILE A 58 17.66 6.63 -2.42
C ILE A 58 18.77 6.13 -1.47
N GLY A 59 18.66 4.91 -0.94
CA GLY A 59 19.58 4.37 0.06
C GLY A 59 19.19 4.69 1.51
N ILE A 60 18.06 5.39 1.72
CA ILE A 60 17.50 5.70 3.05
C ILE A 60 16.15 5.01 3.17
N THR A 61 16.02 4.15 4.17
CA THR A 61 14.78 3.47 4.53
C THR A 61 13.81 4.44 5.22
N LYS A 62 12.57 4.50 4.74
CA LYS A 62 11.49 5.31 5.30
C LYS A 62 10.18 4.52 5.36
N ASP A 63 9.43 4.74 6.43
CA ASP A 63 8.08 4.19 6.56
C ASP A 63 7.08 5.14 5.90
N ARG A 64 6.24 4.58 5.03
CA ARG A 64 5.15 5.28 4.37
C ARG A 64 3.83 4.62 4.75
N LYS A 65 2.97 5.37 5.43
CA LYS A 65 1.60 4.94 5.71
C LYS A 65 0.69 5.33 4.54
N ILE A 66 -0.11 4.37 4.08
CA ILE A 66 -1.20 4.61 3.13
C ILE A 66 -2.48 4.23 3.86
N TYR A 67 -3.38 5.20 3.98
CA TYR A 67 -4.70 5.01 4.57
C TYR A 67 -5.66 4.50 3.50
N LEU A 68 -6.58 3.63 3.89
CA LEU A 68 -7.76 3.39 3.08
C LEU A 68 -8.51 4.73 3.03
N ASN A 69 -8.49 5.39 1.87
CA ASN A 69 -9.30 6.59 1.70
C ASN A 69 -10.75 6.18 1.93
N GLU A 70 -11.36 6.68 3.01
CA GLU A 70 -12.81 6.85 3.03
C GLU A 70 -13.13 7.63 1.76
N LEU A 71 -13.92 7.04 0.86
CA LEU A 71 -14.49 7.78 -0.25
C LEU A 71 -15.16 9.01 0.37
N LYS A 72 -14.54 10.19 0.26
CA LYS A 72 -15.28 11.43 0.40
C LYS A 72 -16.19 11.46 -0.81
N GLU A 73 -17.41 11.00 -0.61
CA GLU A 73 -18.52 11.34 -1.48
C GLU A 73 -18.62 12.87 -1.48
N GLU A 74 -18.18 13.50 -2.57
CA GLU A 74 -18.57 14.86 -2.94
C GLU A 74 -19.79 14.78 -3.86
#